data_AF-A0A946H696-F1
#
_entry.id   AF-A0A946H696-F1
#
_cell.length_a   1.000
_cell.length_b   1.000
_cell.length_c   1.000
_cell.angle_alpha   90.00
_cell.angle_beta   90.00
_cell.angle_gamma   90.00
#
_symmetry.space_group_name_H-M   'P 1'
#
loop_
_entity.id
_entity.type
_entity.pdbx_description
1 polymer ?
#
loop_
_entity_poly.entity_id
_entity_poly.type
_entity_poly.pdbx_seq_one_letter_code
_entity_poly.pdbx_strand_id
1 'polypeptide(L)' 'SMLSRSLSGVKDQTMVLALPGSTKGASESMDALFPPLLHAFRIFKGARHD' A
#
# COMPACT_ATOMS: atom_id res chain seq x y z
N SER A 1 2.70 12.82 11.63
CA SER A 1 3.86 13.64 11.22
C SER A 1 3.83 13.77 9.70
N MET A 2 3.73 14.99 9.15
CA MET A 2 3.54 15.27 7.71
C MET A 2 4.85 15.40 6.90
N LEU A 3 6.00 15.04 7.48
CA LEU A 3 7.31 15.07 6.80
C LEU A 3 7.64 13.79 6.00
N SER A 4 6.73 12.81 5.99
CA SER A 4 6.97 11.57 5.26
C SER A 4 6.93 11.84 3.75
N ARG A 5 8.05 11.59 3.06
CA ARG A 5 8.13 11.57 1.58
C ARG A 5 7.92 10.16 1.04
N SER A 6 7.21 9.32 1.79
CA SER A 6 6.93 7.93 1.44
C SER A 6 6.10 7.89 0.16
N LEU A 7 6.64 7.23 -0.86
CA LEU A 7 6.00 6.99 -2.14
C LEU A 7 5.38 5.58 -2.16
N SER A 8 4.31 5.41 -2.90
CA SER A 8 3.79 4.10 -3.28
C SER A 8 3.58 4.06 -4.79
N GLY A 9 3.70 2.86 -5.38
CA GLY A 9 3.54 2.70 -6.81
C GLY A 9 3.44 1.23 -7.21
N VAL A 10 3.24 1.02 -8.51
CA VAL A 10 3.18 -0.31 -9.11
C VAL A 10 4.26 -0.40 -10.16
N LYS A 11 5.01 -1.51 -10.13
CA LYS A 11 5.92 -1.88 -11.20
C LYS A 11 5.53 -3.28 -11.68
N ASP A 12 5.18 -3.39 -12.96
CA ASP A 12 4.67 -4.63 -13.56
C ASP A 12 3.42 -5.13 -12.82
N GLN A 13 3.50 -6.27 -12.13
CA GLN A 13 2.42 -6.82 -11.29
C GLN A 13 2.70 -6.70 -9.78
N THR A 14 3.68 -5.87 -9.40
CA THR A 14 4.16 -5.74 -8.02
C THR A 14 3.86 -4.36 -7.48
N MET A 15 3.19 -4.29 -6.33
CA MET A 15 2.97 -3.06 -5.59
C MET A 15 4.15 -2.80 -4.66
N VAL A 16 4.69 -1.59 -4.69
CA VAL A 16 5.79 -1.14 -3.83
C VAL A 16 5.26 -0.09 -2.87
N LEU A 17 5.49 -0.28 -1.57
CA LEU A 17 5.08 0.61 -0.50
C LEU A 17 6.31 1.07 0.28
N ALA A 18 6.55 2.38 0.37
CA ALA A 18 7.53 2.93 1.30
C ALA A 18 6.86 3.16 2.68
N LEU A 19 7.26 2.40 3.69
CA LEU A 19 6.77 2.51 5.05
C LEU A 19 7.72 3.32 5.95
N PRO A 20 7.26 3.84 7.10
CA PRO A 20 8.14 4.45 8.10
C PRO A 20 9.21 3.47 8.59
N GLY A 21 10.40 3.98 8.92
CA GLY A 21 11.51 3.15 9.40
C GLY A 21 11.35 2.58 10.81
N SER A 22 10.38 3.06 11.61
CA SER A 22 10.12 2.52 12.95
C SER A 22 9.14 1.34 12.89
N THR A 23 9.37 0.32 13.70
CA THR A 23 8.51 -0.88 13.78
C THR A 23 7.05 -0.52 14.02
N LYS A 24 6.80 0.42 14.93
CA LYS A 24 5.45 0.89 15.25
C LYS A 24 4.79 1.57 14.05
N GLY A 25 5.49 2.50 13.40
CA GLY A 25 4.95 3.22 12.25
C GLY A 25 4.68 2.32 11.05
N ALA A 26 5.56 1.33 10.81
CA ALA A 26 5.33 0.32 9.79
C ALA A 26 4.10 -0.55 10.10
N SER A 27 3.95 -0.98 11.35
CA SER A 27 2.81 -1.82 11.78
C SER A 27 1.48 -1.06 11.65
N GLU A 28 1.39 0.15 12.21
CA GLU A 28 0.18 0.99 12.10
C GLU A 28 -0.16 1.32 10.65
N SER A 29 0.84 1.54 9.80
CA SER A 29 0.62 1.78 8.36
C SER A 29 0.06 0.53 7.66
N MET A 30 0.56 -0.67 8.00
CA MET A 30 0.06 -1.92 7.44
C MET A 30 -1.38 -2.19 7.89
N ASP A 31 -1.69 -1.98 9.17
CA ASP A 31 -3.04 -2.16 9.70
C ASP A 31 -4.05 -1.21 9.05
N ALA A 32 -3.62 0.02 8.73
CA ALA A 32 -4.48 0.99 8.03
C ALA A 32 -4.74 0.64 6.55
N LEU A 33 -3.84 -0.10 5.90
CA LEU A 33 -3.95 -0.45 4.49
C LEU A 33 -4.84 -1.68 4.25
N PHE A 34 -4.87 -2.62 5.20
CA PHE A 34 -5.64 -3.85 5.06
C PHE A 34 -6.99 -3.78 5.80
N PRO A 35 -8.04 -4.45 5.29
CA PRO A 35 -8.12 -5.17 4.02
C PRO A 35 -8.27 -4.34 2.71
N PRO A 36 -8.57 -3.02 2.68
CA PRO A 36 -8.88 -2.31 1.42
C PRO A 36 -7.85 -2.46 0.31
N LEU A 37 -6.55 -2.56 0.64
CA LEU A 37 -5.48 -2.72 -0.33
C LEU A 37 -5.63 -3.98 -1.21
N LEU A 38 -6.32 -5.01 -0.71
CA LEU A 38 -6.59 -6.23 -1.48
C LEU A 38 -7.45 -5.97 -2.74
N HIS A 39 -8.29 -4.93 -2.72
CA HIS A 39 -9.04 -4.51 -3.89
C HIS A 39 -8.12 -4.05 -5.02
N ALA A 40 -7.06 -3.29 -4.71
CA ALA A 40 -6.09 -2.85 -5.70
C ALA A 40 -5.42 -4.03 -6.42
N PHE A 41 -5.07 -5.09 -5.69
CA PHE A 41 -4.54 -6.32 -6.31
C PHE A 41 -5.53 -7.03 -7.23
N ARG A 42 -6.84 -6.95 -6.96
CA ARG A 42 -7.87 -7.49 -7.87
C ARG A 42 -7.93 -6.67 -9.16
N ILE A 43 -7.90 -5.34 -9.06
CA ILE A 43 -7.88 -4.44 -10.21
C ILE A 43 -6.64 -4.68 -11.07
N PHE A 44 -5.46 -4.86 -10.47
CA PHE A 44 -4.22 -5.18 -11.22
C PHE A 44 -4.30 -6.50 -12.00
N LYS A 45 -5.19 -7.43 -11.60
CA LYS A 45 -5.45 -8.69 -12.30
C LYS A 45 -6.53 -8.58 -13.39
N GLY A 46 -6.98 -7.36 -13.69
CA GLY A 46 -7.99 -7.10 -14.73
C GLY A 46 -9.44 -7.19 -14.24
N ALA A 47 -9.68 -7.28 -12.92
CA ALA A 47 -11.02 -7.09 -12.39
C ALA A 47 -11.47 -5.63 -12.62
N ARG A 48 -12.75 -5.43 -12.96
CA ARG A 48 -13.34 -4.09 -13.05
C ARG A 48 -13.82 -3.62 -11.68
N HIS A 49 -13.93 -2.31 -11.52
CA HIS A 49 -14.57 -1.70 -10.37
C HIS A 49 -16.07 -1.99 -10.44
N ASP A 50 -16.62 -2.64 -9.41
CA ASP A 50 -18.04 -2.63 -9.09
C ASP A 50 -18.24 -1.77 -7.84
#